data_AF-A0A2E3XPV3-F1
#
_entry.id   AF-A0A2E3XPV3-F1
#
_cell.length_a   1.000
_cell.length_b   1.000
_cell.length_c   1.000
_cell.angle_alpha   90.00
_cell.angle_beta   90.00
_cell.angle_gamma   90.00
#
_symmetry.space_group_name_H-M   'P 1'
#
loop_
_entity.id
_entity.type
_entity.pdbx_description
1 polymer ?
#
loop_
_entity_poly.entity_id
_entity_poly.type
_entity_poly.pdbx_seq_one_letter_code
_entity_poly.pdbx_strand_id
1 'polypeptide(L)'
;MKRFNLKIFILLFLVGLVACGKETTTVNNNSSDSSSSGNGSGSGTGSGSSGSCPTGRTGNEAGVATDGQTINYYKIPFENVVMHGAPDGVIVFNSQYHLPANYQNLMKSDSRFNLRIIPKEISKGTIDSQGNECKKIGADWPFTILDLKVVVRSASGSAGDGQEYVFNNVPINCASEVAEFDASMIPTNDPLVIEIMNAKNDQDCLEDQAKGNGRTSYCPTHTIGSSECYGLEIQFSTDTTKDIPH
;
A
#
# COMPACT_ATOMS: atom_id res chain seq x y z
N MET A 1 -33.73 38.55 37.20
CA MET A 1 -33.40 37.19 36.70
C MET A 1 -33.58 37.16 35.19
N LYS A 2 -32.50 37.08 34.41
CA LYS A 2 -32.55 36.74 32.98
C LYS A 2 -31.40 35.77 32.72
N ARG A 3 -31.72 34.48 32.58
CA ARG A 3 -30.77 33.43 32.19
C ARG A 3 -30.73 33.40 30.66
N PHE A 4 -29.64 33.90 30.08
CA PHE A 4 -29.39 33.83 28.65
C PHE A 4 -28.78 32.46 28.31
N ASN A 5 -29.39 31.78 27.33
CA ASN A 5 -29.05 30.43 26.89
C ASN A 5 -27.70 30.40 26.12
N LEU A 6 -26.64 29.99 26.81
CA LEU A 6 -25.26 29.82 26.28
C LEU A 6 -25.05 28.52 25.48
N LYS A 7 -26.11 27.83 25.04
CA LYS A 7 -25.98 26.49 24.42
C LYS A 7 -26.14 26.44 22.90
N ILE A 8 -26.44 27.56 22.23
CA ILE A 8 -26.69 27.59 20.78
C ILE A 8 -25.46 27.97 19.94
N PHE A 9 -24.37 28.44 20.56
CA PHE A 9 -23.17 28.84 19.82
C PHE A 9 -22.13 27.72 19.56
N ILE A 10 -22.36 26.50 20.06
CA ILE A 10 -21.45 25.35 19.85
C ILE A 10 -21.88 24.47 18.65
N LEU A 11 -23.06 24.72 18.06
CA LEU A 11 -23.59 23.91 16.97
C LEU A 11 -23.20 24.40 15.55
N LEU A 12 -22.25 25.34 15.45
CA LEU A 12 -21.88 26.00 14.19
C LEU A 12 -20.37 25.98 13.90
N PHE A 13 -19.66 24.99 14.46
CA PHE A 13 -18.21 24.79 14.24
C PHE A 13 -17.85 23.41 13.67
N LEU A 14 -18.83 22.64 13.16
CA LEU A 14 -18.67 21.26 12.70
C LEU A 14 -18.88 21.07 11.18
N VAL A 15 -18.85 22.15 10.40
CA VAL A 15 -18.88 22.09 8.93
C VAL A 15 -17.59 22.68 8.41
N GLY A 16 -16.57 21.84 8.20
CA GLY A 16 -15.30 22.33 7.66
C GLY A 16 -14.11 21.38 7.67
N LEU A 17 -14.23 20.12 8.11
CA LEU A 17 -13.19 19.12 7.87
C LEU A 17 -13.39 18.53 6.47
N VAL A 18 -12.98 19.30 5.46
CA VAL A 18 -12.77 18.80 4.11
C VAL A 18 -11.72 17.69 4.20
N ALA A 19 -12.10 16.53 3.67
CA ALA A 19 -11.29 15.33 3.61
C ALA A 19 -9.96 15.61 2.94
N CYS A 20 -8.85 15.29 3.61
CA CYS A 20 -7.53 15.22 3.00
C CYS A 20 -7.12 13.75 2.92
N GLY A 21 -7.92 12.94 2.22
CA GLY A 21 -7.36 11.78 1.55
C GLY A 21 -6.46 12.31 0.45
N LYS A 22 -5.21 11.85 0.33
CA LYS A 22 -4.34 12.25 -0.79
C LYS A 22 -4.89 11.61 -2.06
N GLU A 23 -5.78 12.32 -2.74
CA GLU A 23 -6.10 12.05 -4.12
C GLU A 23 -4.81 12.23 -4.94
N THR A 24 -4.43 11.21 -5.69
CA THR A 24 -3.32 11.36 -6.62
C THR A 24 -3.87 12.12 -7.83
N THR A 25 -3.78 13.44 -7.85
CA THR A 25 -3.96 14.23 -9.09
C THR A 25 -2.62 14.26 -9.81
N THR A 26 -2.48 13.50 -10.89
CA THR A 26 -1.35 13.69 -11.80
C THR A 26 -1.59 15.02 -12.54
N VAL A 27 -0.73 16.01 -12.31
CA VAL A 27 -0.64 17.14 -13.23
C VAL A 27 0.00 16.60 -14.50
N ASN A 28 -0.80 16.41 -15.56
CA ASN A 28 -0.27 16.14 -16.89
C ASN A 28 0.53 17.37 -17.33
N ASN A 29 1.83 17.39 -17.05
CA ASN A 29 2.75 18.14 -17.88
C ASN A 29 2.82 17.37 -19.20
N ASN A 30 1.91 17.70 -20.11
CA ASN A 30 2.10 17.46 -21.54
C ASN A 30 3.31 18.29 -21.97
N SER A 31 4.51 17.79 -21.69
CA SER A 31 5.70 18.15 -22.45
C SER A 31 5.58 17.40 -23.77
N SER A 32 5.09 18.10 -24.78
CA SER A 32 5.20 17.68 -26.17
C SER A 32 6.68 17.59 -26.53
N ASP A 33 7.30 16.43 -26.37
CA ASP A 33 8.62 16.16 -26.92
C ASP A 33 8.46 15.68 -28.36
N SER A 34 8.64 16.66 -29.24
CA SER A 34 8.96 16.48 -30.64
C SER A 34 10.16 15.55 -30.79
N SER A 35 10.00 14.61 -31.71
CA SER A 35 11.07 13.83 -32.32
C SER A 35 12.26 14.72 -32.69
N SER A 36 13.41 14.54 -32.03
CA SER A 36 14.69 14.84 -32.65
C SER A 36 15.74 13.80 -32.26
N SER A 37 16.18 13.09 -33.28
CA SER A 37 17.35 12.23 -33.30
C SER A 37 18.60 13.04 -32.94
N GLY A 38 19.25 12.67 -31.83
CA GLY A 38 20.51 13.27 -31.39
C GLY A 38 21.43 12.23 -30.77
N ASN A 39 22.37 11.72 -31.56
CA ASN A 39 23.50 10.94 -31.09
C ASN A 39 24.34 11.79 -30.13
N GLY A 40 24.45 11.41 -28.86
CA GLY A 40 25.28 12.10 -27.87
C GLY A 40 25.81 11.13 -26.82
N SER A 41 27.03 10.63 -27.04
CA SER A 41 27.80 9.92 -26.02
C SER A 41 28.14 10.86 -24.86
N GLY A 42 27.53 10.64 -23.71
CA GLY A 42 27.82 11.34 -22.46
C GLY A 42 28.06 10.34 -21.34
N SER A 43 29.33 10.11 -21.01
CA SER A 43 29.76 9.30 -19.87
C SER A 43 29.52 10.10 -18.59
N GLY A 44 28.52 9.70 -17.81
CA GLY A 44 28.16 10.32 -16.53
C GLY A 44 27.95 9.24 -15.47
N THR A 45 28.97 9.03 -14.64
CA THR A 45 28.92 8.19 -13.44
C THR A 45 28.08 8.89 -12.37
N GLY A 46 26.79 8.57 -12.31
CA GLY A 46 25.91 8.87 -11.20
C GLY A 46 25.25 7.58 -10.71
N SER A 47 25.79 6.98 -9.64
CA SER A 47 25.14 5.89 -8.92
C SER A 47 23.93 6.44 -8.16
N GLY A 48 22.82 6.65 -8.88
CA GLY A 48 21.49 6.60 -8.31
C GLY A 48 20.90 5.26 -8.70
N SER A 49 20.81 4.32 -7.74
CA SER A 49 20.06 3.08 -7.92
C SER A 49 18.58 3.42 -8.08
N SER A 50 18.20 3.87 -9.27
CA SER A 50 16.83 3.75 -9.73
C SER A 50 16.66 2.28 -10.07
N GLY A 51 16.29 1.50 -9.05
CA GLY A 51 15.98 0.09 -9.21
C GLY A 51 14.94 -0.03 -10.33
N SER A 52 15.37 -0.57 -11.46
CA SER A 52 14.46 -0.80 -12.57
C SER A 52 13.50 -1.89 -12.11
N CYS A 53 12.25 -1.50 -11.84
CA CYS A 53 11.23 -2.47 -11.46
C CYS A 53 11.11 -3.50 -12.59
N PRO A 54 11.09 -4.81 -12.29
CA PRO A 54 11.04 -5.85 -13.32
C PRO A 54 9.88 -5.70 -14.31
N THR A 55 8.78 -5.10 -13.84
CA THR A 55 7.55 -4.83 -14.59
C THR A 55 7.50 -3.40 -15.18
N GLY A 56 8.54 -2.59 -14.95
CA GLY A 56 8.57 -1.17 -15.29
C GLY A 56 7.67 -0.28 -14.42
N ARG A 57 7.03 -0.84 -13.38
CA ARG A 57 6.02 -0.12 -12.58
C ARG A 57 6.58 0.39 -11.27
N THR A 58 6.51 1.70 -11.14
CA THR A 58 6.96 2.47 -9.97
C THR A 58 5.83 2.69 -8.97
N GLY A 59 4.58 2.55 -9.39
CA GLY A 59 3.42 2.92 -8.57
C GLY A 59 3.02 4.39 -8.68
N ASN A 60 3.63 5.16 -9.59
CA ASN A 60 3.38 6.59 -9.79
C ASN A 60 2.68 6.91 -11.12
N GLU A 61 2.22 5.87 -11.82
CA GLU A 61 1.54 5.99 -13.10
C GLU A 61 0.15 6.63 -12.93
N ALA A 62 -0.33 7.34 -13.96
CA ALA A 62 -1.68 7.90 -14.00
C ALA A 62 -2.72 6.80 -14.27
N GLY A 63 -3.88 6.88 -13.64
CA GLY A 63 -4.94 5.88 -13.78
C GLY A 63 -5.66 5.93 -15.14
N VAL A 64 -6.31 4.82 -15.50
CA VAL A 64 -7.06 4.66 -16.75
C VAL A 64 -8.55 4.90 -16.48
N ALA A 65 -9.13 5.98 -17.04
CA ALA A 65 -10.53 6.30 -16.81
C ALA A 65 -11.46 5.35 -17.56
N THR A 66 -12.49 4.84 -16.88
CA THR A 66 -13.53 4.00 -17.52
C THR A 66 -14.87 4.74 -17.64
N ASP A 67 -15.25 5.58 -16.66
CA ASP A 67 -16.60 6.18 -16.61
C ASP A 67 -16.61 7.64 -16.14
N GLY A 68 -15.96 8.53 -16.89
CA GLY A 68 -15.92 9.98 -16.55
C GLY A 68 -15.16 10.30 -15.26
N GLN A 69 -14.45 9.32 -14.70
CA GLN A 69 -13.67 9.43 -13.47
C GLN A 69 -12.49 10.40 -13.66
N THR A 70 -12.34 11.33 -12.72
CA THR A 70 -11.28 12.35 -12.74
C THR A 70 -10.17 12.05 -11.74
N ILE A 71 -10.52 11.45 -10.60
CA ILE A 71 -9.58 11.02 -9.56
C ILE A 71 -8.86 9.76 -10.04
N ASN A 72 -7.53 9.69 -9.97
CA ASN A 72 -6.79 8.51 -10.42
C ASN A 72 -7.13 7.27 -9.59
N TYR A 73 -6.54 7.13 -8.41
CA TYR A 73 -6.81 6.06 -7.46
C TYR A 73 -6.35 6.59 -6.09
N TYR A 74 -6.78 5.92 -5.03
CA TYR A 74 -6.41 6.29 -3.67
C TYR A 74 -5.08 5.65 -3.27
N LYS A 75 -4.33 6.35 -2.43
CA LYS A 75 -3.08 5.85 -1.83
C LYS A 75 -3.20 5.87 -0.30
N ILE A 76 -2.91 4.74 0.32
CA ILE A 76 -2.60 4.66 1.75
C ILE A 76 -1.08 4.69 1.84
N PRO A 77 -0.51 5.78 2.35
CA PRO A 77 0.94 5.92 2.41
C PRO A 77 1.52 4.94 3.43
N PHE A 78 2.74 4.48 3.19
CA PHE A 78 3.32 3.36 3.96
C PHE A 78 3.50 3.65 5.44
N GLU A 79 3.61 4.92 5.82
CA GLU A 79 3.68 5.37 7.20
C GLU A 79 2.42 4.98 8.00
N ASN A 80 1.31 4.68 7.33
CA ASN A 80 0.08 4.20 7.95
C ASN A 80 -0.04 2.66 7.91
N VAL A 81 0.88 1.96 7.26
CA VAL A 81 0.85 0.50 7.06
C VAL A 81 2.26 -0.07 7.28
N VAL A 82 2.78 0.17 8.47
CA VAL A 82 3.95 -0.52 9.00
C VAL A 82 3.48 -1.58 9.98
N MET A 83 3.93 -2.82 9.82
CA MET A 83 3.47 -3.95 10.63
C MET A 83 4.67 -4.74 11.13
N HIS A 84 4.56 -5.27 12.35
CA HIS A 84 5.43 -6.36 12.80
C HIS A 84 5.02 -7.68 12.16
N GLY A 85 5.99 -8.57 12.05
CA GLY A 85 5.74 -9.96 11.70
C GLY A 85 4.87 -10.68 12.74
N ALA A 86 4.37 -11.85 12.38
CA ALA A 86 3.54 -12.70 13.23
C ALA A 86 3.68 -14.17 12.80
N PRO A 87 3.03 -15.14 13.46
CA PRO A 87 2.86 -16.46 12.88
C PRO A 87 2.17 -16.39 11.50
N ASP A 88 2.45 -17.36 10.63
CA ASP A 88 1.80 -17.45 9.31
C ASP A 88 0.28 -17.55 9.46
N GLY A 89 -0.46 -16.90 8.54
CA GLY A 89 -1.93 -16.87 8.59
C GLY A 89 -2.52 -15.99 9.71
N VAL A 90 -1.75 -15.12 10.36
CA VAL A 90 -2.28 -14.11 11.27
C VAL A 90 -2.53 -12.80 10.52
N ILE A 91 -3.68 -12.17 10.76
CA ILE A 91 -3.97 -10.82 10.27
C ILE A 91 -3.16 -9.82 11.11
N VAL A 92 -2.25 -9.11 10.47
CA VAL A 92 -1.36 -8.12 11.12
C VAL A 92 -1.83 -6.69 10.87
N PHE A 93 -2.61 -6.46 9.82
CA PHE A 93 -3.22 -5.16 9.55
C PHE A 93 -4.68 -5.30 9.13
N ASN A 94 -5.50 -4.37 9.60
CA ASN A 94 -6.90 -4.25 9.27
C ASN A 94 -7.24 -2.76 9.09
N SER A 95 -7.66 -2.39 7.87
CA SER A 95 -7.88 -0.99 7.52
C SER A 95 -8.96 -0.30 8.37
N GLN A 96 -9.90 -1.04 8.94
CA GLN A 96 -10.98 -0.52 9.79
C GLN A 96 -10.47 -0.05 11.15
N TYR A 97 -9.48 -0.74 11.71
CA TYR A 97 -8.97 -0.49 13.06
C TYR A 97 -7.66 0.27 13.06
N HIS A 98 -6.85 0.16 12.00
CA HIS A 98 -5.53 0.75 11.93
C HIS A 98 -5.46 2.03 11.12
N LEU A 99 -6.46 2.34 10.29
CA LEU A 99 -6.53 3.61 9.58
C LEU A 99 -7.50 4.60 10.23
N PRO A 100 -7.24 5.91 10.08
CA PRO A 100 -8.21 6.94 10.41
C PRO A 100 -9.56 6.71 9.70
N ALA A 101 -10.65 7.03 10.40
CA ALA A 101 -12.02 6.75 9.94
C ALA A 101 -12.36 7.35 8.55
N ASN A 102 -11.66 8.40 8.11
CA ASN A 102 -11.86 8.99 6.78
C ASN A 102 -11.49 8.06 5.62
N TYR A 103 -10.58 7.08 5.83
CA TYR A 103 -10.22 6.12 4.79
C TYR A 103 -11.36 5.16 4.47
N GLN A 104 -12.21 4.84 5.45
CA GLN A 104 -13.31 3.90 5.26
C GLN A 104 -14.32 4.39 4.22
N ASN A 105 -14.60 5.69 4.17
CA ASN A 105 -15.49 6.22 3.14
C ASN A 105 -14.91 6.12 1.72
N LEU A 106 -13.59 6.04 1.57
CA LEU A 106 -12.92 5.89 0.27
C LEU A 106 -13.00 4.46 -0.26
N MET A 107 -13.16 3.47 0.63
CA MET A 107 -13.23 2.04 0.29
C MET A 107 -14.66 1.55 0.00
N LYS A 108 -15.61 2.48 -0.19
CA LYS A 108 -16.95 2.11 -0.66
C LYS A 108 -16.91 1.80 -2.14
N SER A 109 -17.46 0.66 -2.51
CA SER A 109 -17.63 0.24 -3.88
C SER A 109 -18.80 -0.73 -3.99
N ASP A 110 -19.56 -0.62 -5.07
CA ASP A 110 -20.69 -1.47 -5.41
C ASP A 110 -20.31 -2.53 -6.45
N SER A 111 -19.26 -2.31 -7.26
CA SER A 111 -18.92 -3.22 -8.37
C SER A 111 -17.44 -3.55 -8.51
N ARG A 112 -16.54 -2.56 -8.42
CA ARG A 112 -15.11 -2.76 -8.69
C ARG A 112 -14.24 -2.30 -7.54
N PHE A 113 -13.41 -3.20 -7.03
CA PHE A 113 -12.34 -2.84 -6.10
C PHE A 113 -11.01 -3.44 -6.55
N ASN A 114 -10.13 -2.62 -7.14
CA ASN A 114 -8.83 -3.07 -7.59
C ASN A 114 -7.75 -2.57 -6.63
N LEU A 115 -6.75 -3.39 -6.34
CA LEU A 115 -5.73 -3.11 -5.35
C LEU A 115 -4.35 -3.52 -5.86
N ARG A 116 -3.35 -2.70 -5.58
CA ARG A 116 -1.94 -3.08 -5.68
C ARG A 116 -1.19 -2.69 -4.42
N ILE A 117 -0.09 -3.37 -4.17
CA ILE A 117 0.82 -3.10 -3.06
C ILE A 117 2.18 -2.65 -3.59
N ILE A 118 2.86 -1.81 -2.82
CA ILE A 118 4.25 -1.43 -3.04
C ILE A 118 4.97 -1.61 -1.71
N PRO A 119 5.73 -2.70 -1.53
CA PRO A 119 6.58 -2.88 -0.36
C PRO A 119 7.57 -1.71 -0.26
N LYS A 120 7.76 -1.17 0.95
CA LYS A 120 8.68 -0.06 1.20
C LYS A 120 9.75 -0.47 2.19
N GLU A 121 10.93 0.06 1.98
CA GLU A 121 11.97 0.05 3.00
C GLU A 121 11.52 0.92 4.19
N ILE A 122 11.83 0.44 5.39
CA ILE A 122 11.57 1.16 6.64
C ILE A 122 12.87 1.25 7.43
N SER A 123 13.00 2.29 8.26
CA SER A 123 14.20 2.54 9.06
C SER A 123 14.07 1.96 10.46
N LYS A 124 15.19 1.50 11.04
CA LYS A 124 15.16 1.02 12.43
C LYS A 124 14.60 2.12 13.34
N GLY A 125 13.72 1.75 14.26
CA GLY A 125 13.02 2.71 15.12
C GLY A 125 11.74 3.30 14.50
N THR A 126 11.37 2.93 13.26
CA THR A 126 10.02 3.22 12.73
C THR A 126 8.97 2.62 13.68
N ILE A 127 7.88 3.36 13.87
CA ILE A 127 6.74 2.96 14.69
C ILE A 127 5.72 2.27 13.78
N ASP A 128 5.22 1.11 14.20
CA ASP A 128 4.17 0.38 13.50
C ASP A 128 2.80 1.10 13.57
N SER A 129 1.80 0.58 12.85
CA SER A 129 0.44 1.13 12.87
C SER A 129 -0.28 0.97 14.23
N GLN A 130 0.35 0.33 15.21
CA GLN A 130 -0.17 0.10 16.56
C GLN A 130 0.61 0.85 17.65
N GLY A 131 1.64 1.63 17.29
CA GLY A 131 2.46 2.40 18.21
C GLY A 131 3.69 1.68 18.77
N ASN A 132 4.03 0.49 18.28
CA ASN A 132 5.21 -0.27 18.69
C ASN A 132 6.43 0.05 17.82
N GLU A 133 7.60 0.11 18.45
CA GLU A 133 8.85 0.35 17.74
C GLU A 133 9.37 -0.92 17.04
N CYS A 134 9.81 -0.76 15.79
CA CYS A 134 10.49 -1.78 15.01
C CYS A 134 11.93 -1.98 15.48
N LYS A 135 12.17 -3.08 16.20
CA LYS A 135 13.44 -3.38 16.89
C LYS A 135 14.50 -3.98 15.97
N LYS A 136 14.08 -4.92 15.11
CA LYS A 136 14.92 -5.53 14.09
C LYS A 136 14.39 -5.09 12.75
N ILE A 137 15.26 -4.47 12.00
CA ILE A 137 15.12 -4.32 10.55
C ILE A 137 16.38 -4.98 10.03
N GLY A 138 16.30 -5.67 8.89
CA GLY A 138 17.48 -6.17 8.19
C GLY A 138 18.43 -5.06 7.75
N ALA A 139 18.81 -4.11 8.61
CA ALA A 139 19.72 -3.03 8.28
C ALA A 139 21.09 -3.55 7.84
N ASP A 140 21.48 -4.74 8.34
CA ASP A 140 22.68 -5.44 7.87
C ASP A 140 22.39 -6.26 6.59
N TRP A 141 21.14 -6.68 6.36
CA TRP A 141 20.69 -7.51 5.25
C TRP A 141 19.24 -7.17 4.87
N PRO A 142 18.98 -6.15 4.03
CA PRO A 142 17.60 -5.79 3.69
C PRO A 142 17.00 -6.87 2.81
N PHE A 143 15.74 -7.24 3.04
CA PHE A 143 15.01 -8.10 2.12
C PHE A 143 14.78 -7.40 0.79
N THR A 144 14.70 -8.16 -0.30
CA THR A 144 14.54 -7.62 -1.65
C THR A 144 13.15 -7.86 -2.22
N ILE A 145 12.45 -8.88 -1.72
CA ILE A 145 11.11 -9.25 -2.14
C ILE A 145 10.19 -9.51 -0.94
N LEU A 146 8.89 -9.34 -1.17
CA LEU A 146 7.85 -9.60 -0.20
C LEU A 146 6.72 -10.44 -0.82
N ASP A 147 6.33 -11.49 -0.10
CA ASP A 147 5.16 -12.32 -0.39
C ASP A 147 4.11 -12.05 0.69
N LEU A 148 2.87 -11.79 0.31
CA LEU A 148 1.81 -11.57 1.28
C LEU A 148 0.43 -11.89 0.74
N LYS A 149 -0.50 -12.20 1.65
CA LYS A 149 -1.90 -12.39 1.33
C LYS A 149 -2.73 -11.21 1.81
N VAL A 150 -3.58 -10.69 0.92
CA VAL A 150 -4.60 -9.69 1.22
C VAL A 150 -5.96 -10.36 1.22
N VAL A 151 -6.80 -9.98 2.18
CA VAL A 151 -8.22 -10.33 2.20
C VAL A 151 -9.03 -9.04 2.12
N VAL A 152 -9.99 -8.99 1.20
CA VAL A 152 -10.96 -7.89 1.09
C VAL A 152 -12.34 -8.40 1.47
N ARG A 153 -12.98 -7.72 2.43
CA ARG A 153 -14.29 -8.10 2.96
C ARG A 153 -15.15 -6.88 3.27
N SER A 154 -16.42 -7.10 3.58
CA SER A 154 -17.29 -6.09 4.16
C SER A 154 -16.81 -5.69 5.56
N ALA A 155 -16.98 -4.43 5.95
CA ALA A 155 -16.73 -3.97 7.33
C ALA A 155 -17.59 -4.67 8.39
N SER A 156 -18.78 -5.14 8.03
CA SER A 156 -19.63 -5.99 8.89
C SER A 156 -19.31 -7.48 8.81
N GLY A 157 -18.45 -7.90 7.87
CA GLY A 157 -17.99 -9.28 7.71
C GLY A 157 -17.02 -9.72 8.81
N SER A 158 -16.87 -11.03 8.98
CA SER A 158 -15.91 -11.61 9.93
C SER A 158 -14.48 -11.42 9.43
N ALA A 159 -13.52 -11.21 10.34
CA ALA A 159 -12.11 -11.13 9.98
C ALA A 159 -11.63 -12.43 9.29
N GLY A 160 -10.93 -12.28 8.17
CA GLY A 160 -10.46 -13.37 7.31
C GLY A 160 -11.53 -13.98 6.40
N ASP A 161 -12.79 -13.54 6.47
CA ASP A 161 -13.91 -14.05 5.66
C ASP A 161 -14.20 -13.09 4.50
N GLY A 162 -13.46 -13.23 3.41
CA GLY A 162 -13.52 -12.35 2.25
C GLY A 162 -12.86 -12.94 1.01
N GLN A 163 -12.79 -12.13 -0.04
CA GLN A 163 -12.01 -12.49 -1.24
C GLN A 163 -10.53 -12.35 -0.93
N GLU A 164 -9.74 -13.36 -1.30
CA GLU A 164 -8.31 -13.39 -1.01
C GLU A 164 -7.47 -13.26 -2.28
N TYR A 165 -6.33 -12.60 -2.16
CA TYR A 165 -5.32 -12.57 -3.21
C TYR A 165 -3.92 -12.68 -2.62
N VAL A 166 -3.05 -13.47 -3.26
CA VAL A 166 -1.66 -13.66 -2.83
C VAL A 166 -0.73 -12.95 -3.80
N PHE A 167 -0.03 -11.94 -3.30
CA PHE A 167 1.07 -11.29 -4.01
C PHE A 167 2.35 -12.07 -3.75
N ASN A 168 3.07 -12.42 -4.82
CA ASN A 168 4.31 -13.19 -4.74
C ASN A 168 5.47 -12.42 -5.37
N ASN A 169 6.63 -12.51 -4.74
CA ASN A 169 7.91 -11.95 -5.13
C ASN A 169 7.82 -10.46 -5.47
N VAL A 170 7.06 -9.67 -4.70
CA VAL A 170 6.91 -8.24 -4.99
C VAL A 170 8.20 -7.53 -4.60
N PRO A 171 8.93 -6.92 -5.55
CA PRO A 171 10.20 -6.28 -5.22
C PRO A 171 9.98 -5.04 -4.38
N ILE A 172 10.93 -4.79 -3.49
CA ILE A 172 10.95 -3.57 -2.68
C ILE A 172 10.96 -2.32 -3.57
N ASN A 173 10.14 -1.34 -3.19
CA ASN A 173 9.89 -0.08 -3.89
C ASN A 173 9.25 -0.22 -5.29
N CYS A 174 8.82 -1.42 -5.68
CA CYS A 174 8.14 -1.68 -6.95
C CYS A 174 6.67 -2.01 -6.74
N ALA A 175 5.85 -1.58 -7.69
CA ALA A 175 4.43 -1.92 -7.69
C ALA A 175 4.22 -3.38 -8.08
N SER A 176 3.37 -4.07 -7.32
CA SER A 176 2.84 -5.37 -7.70
C SER A 176 1.97 -5.27 -8.96
N GLU A 177 1.56 -6.43 -9.47
CA GLU A 177 0.39 -6.50 -10.32
C GLU A 177 -0.87 -5.97 -9.59
N VAL A 178 -1.91 -5.67 -10.36
CA VAL A 178 -3.19 -5.24 -9.83
C VAL A 178 -4.04 -6.48 -9.56
N ALA A 179 -4.47 -6.64 -8.31
CA ALA A 179 -5.45 -7.64 -7.91
C ALA A 179 -6.84 -7.03 -8.04
N GLU A 180 -7.72 -7.73 -8.76
CA GLU A 180 -9.12 -7.35 -8.93
C GLU A 180 -9.98 -8.11 -7.92
N PHE A 181 -10.80 -7.38 -7.17
CA PHE A 181 -11.80 -7.93 -6.25
C PHE A 181 -13.19 -7.53 -6.74
N ASP A 182 -14.07 -8.51 -6.85
CA ASP A 182 -15.45 -8.27 -7.28
C ASP A 182 -16.27 -7.76 -6.09
N ALA A 183 -16.42 -6.45 -5.96
CA ALA A 183 -17.16 -5.86 -4.85
C ALA A 183 -18.63 -6.28 -4.84
N SER A 184 -19.21 -6.64 -6.00
CA SER A 184 -20.60 -7.10 -6.08
C SER A 184 -20.83 -8.46 -5.42
N MET A 185 -19.77 -9.26 -5.29
CA MET A 185 -19.79 -10.54 -4.56
C MET A 185 -19.56 -10.38 -3.06
N ILE A 186 -19.25 -9.16 -2.57
CA ILE A 186 -19.12 -8.85 -1.15
C ILE A 186 -20.43 -8.19 -0.70
N PRO A 187 -21.34 -8.93 -0.03
CA PRO A 187 -22.70 -8.46 0.20
C PRO A 187 -22.72 -7.34 1.25
N THR A 188 -22.66 -6.07 0.84
CA THR A 188 -22.69 -4.98 1.80
C THR A 188 -23.05 -3.60 1.22
N ASN A 189 -23.71 -2.78 2.04
CA ASN A 189 -23.77 -1.32 1.85
C ASN A 189 -22.65 -0.60 2.65
N ASP A 190 -21.84 -1.38 3.37
CA ASP A 190 -20.75 -0.92 4.22
C ASP A 190 -19.46 -0.75 3.39
N PRO A 191 -18.52 0.07 3.86
CA PRO A 191 -17.16 0.08 3.33
C PRO A 191 -16.53 -1.30 3.25
N LEU A 192 -15.65 -1.46 2.25
CA LEU A 192 -14.74 -2.60 2.20
C LEU A 192 -13.60 -2.41 3.20
N VAL A 193 -13.11 -3.51 3.73
CA VAL A 193 -11.97 -3.58 4.65
C VAL A 193 -10.87 -4.39 3.99
N ILE A 194 -9.66 -3.84 4.03
CA ILE A 194 -8.44 -4.49 3.57
C ILE A 194 -7.78 -5.10 4.81
N GLU A 195 -7.59 -6.41 4.79
CA GLU A 195 -6.84 -7.15 5.78
C GLU A 195 -5.56 -7.69 5.16
N ILE A 196 -4.45 -7.54 5.88
CA ILE A 196 -3.15 -8.05 5.44
C ILE A 196 -2.74 -9.13 6.42
N MET A 197 -2.53 -10.32 5.86
CA MET A 197 -1.97 -11.42 6.61
C MET A 197 -0.46 -11.29 6.69
N ASN A 198 0.16 -11.99 7.64
CA ASN A 198 1.60 -11.89 7.80
C ASN A 198 2.33 -12.23 6.51
N ALA A 199 3.39 -11.46 6.24
CA ALA A 199 4.19 -11.57 5.03
C ALA A 199 5.39 -12.49 5.20
N LYS A 200 6.00 -12.83 4.07
CA LYS A 200 7.25 -13.59 3.96
C LYS A 200 8.26 -12.77 3.16
N ASN A 201 9.54 -12.85 3.51
CA ASN A 201 10.61 -12.14 2.82
C ASN A 201 11.85 -13.02 2.67
N ASP A 202 12.81 -12.61 1.85
CA ASP A 202 14.03 -13.36 1.55
C ASP A 202 15.23 -13.01 2.46
N GLN A 203 14.99 -12.27 3.56
CA GLN A 203 16.03 -11.68 4.40
C GLN A 203 17.05 -12.71 4.91
N ASP A 204 16.55 -13.79 5.52
CA ASP A 204 17.38 -14.80 6.15
C ASP A 204 18.27 -15.53 5.12
N CYS A 205 17.74 -15.76 3.91
CA CYS A 205 18.53 -16.35 2.84
C CYS A 205 19.65 -15.42 2.37
N LEU A 206 19.36 -14.13 2.19
CA LEU A 206 20.35 -13.15 1.78
C LEU A 206 21.48 -13.03 2.82
N GLU A 207 21.12 -13.05 4.11
CA GLU A 207 22.07 -13.09 5.22
C GLU A 207 22.98 -14.32 5.16
N ASP A 208 22.41 -15.51 4.94
CA ASP A 208 23.18 -16.76 4.83
C ASP A 208 24.10 -16.80 3.60
N GLN A 209 23.63 -16.31 2.45
CA GLN A 209 24.44 -16.22 1.24
C GLN A 209 25.65 -15.31 1.46
N ALA A 210 25.43 -14.15 2.07
CA ALA A 210 26.50 -13.18 2.24
C ALA A 210 27.52 -13.59 3.32
N LYS A 211 27.12 -14.42 4.28
CA LYS A 211 28.04 -15.09 5.22
C LYS A 211 28.79 -16.28 4.59
N GLY A 212 28.47 -16.65 3.35
CA GLY A 212 29.08 -17.79 2.66
C GLY A 212 28.54 -19.15 3.14
N ASN A 213 27.41 -19.17 3.85
CA ASN A 213 26.80 -20.38 4.41
C ASN A 213 25.93 -21.14 3.40
N GLY A 214 25.69 -20.59 2.20
CA GLY A 214 24.88 -21.23 1.15
C GLY A 214 25.26 -20.76 -0.26
N ARG A 215 25.28 -21.71 -1.21
CA ARG A 215 25.51 -21.46 -2.65
C ARG A 215 24.23 -21.72 -3.45
N THR A 216 23.11 -21.12 -3.07
CA THR A 216 21.88 -21.26 -3.85
C THR A 216 21.78 -20.13 -4.86
N SER A 217 21.43 -20.45 -6.11
CA SER A 217 21.09 -19.44 -7.13
C SER A 217 19.70 -18.83 -6.91
N TYR A 218 18.99 -19.26 -5.86
CA TYR A 218 17.63 -18.88 -5.51
C TYR A 218 17.52 -18.67 -4.00
N CYS A 219 16.86 -17.58 -3.61
CA CYS A 219 16.53 -17.32 -2.21
C CYS A 219 15.05 -17.56 -1.94
N PRO A 220 14.69 -18.56 -1.12
CA PRO A 220 13.32 -18.74 -0.68
C PRO A 220 12.91 -17.66 0.33
N THR A 221 11.62 -17.36 0.37
CA THR A 221 11.04 -16.46 1.37
C THR A 221 10.70 -17.20 2.66
N HIS A 222 10.89 -16.55 3.80
CA HIS A 222 10.58 -17.02 5.14
C HIS A 222 9.60 -16.07 5.84
N THR A 223 8.81 -16.61 6.77
CA THR A 223 7.82 -15.82 7.52
C THR A 223 8.51 -14.76 8.37
N ILE A 224 8.06 -13.52 8.26
CA ILE A 224 8.63 -12.40 9.01
C ILE A 224 8.33 -12.60 10.49
N GLY A 225 9.38 -12.54 11.33
CA GLY A 225 9.26 -12.77 12.76
C GLY A 225 8.65 -11.57 13.50
N SER A 226 8.12 -11.80 14.71
CA SER A 226 7.45 -10.75 15.50
C SER A 226 8.33 -9.61 16.00
N SER A 227 9.65 -9.75 15.89
CA SER A 227 10.62 -8.68 16.19
C SER A 227 10.98 -7.83 14.96
N GLU A 228 10.57 -8.27 13.78
CA GLU A 228 10.85 -7.68 12.48
C GLU A 228 9.64 -6.93 11.95
N CYS A 229 9.88 -5.92 11.11
CA CYS A 229 8.83 -5.11 10.53
C CYS A 229 8.99 -4.97 9.02
N TYR A 230 7.91 -4.59 8.37
CA TYR A 230 7.86 -4.19 6.96
C TYR A 230 6.82 -3.09 6.75
N GLY A 231 7.01 -2.26 5.73
CA GLY A 231 6.09 -1.20 5.35
C GLY A 231 5.46 -1.47 3.99
N LEU A 232 4.20 -1.05 3.81
CA LEU A 232 3.48 -1.19 2.55
C LEU A 232 2.80 0.12 2.16
N GLU A 233 3.04 0.63 0.96
CA GLU A 233 2.09 1.56 0.36
C GLU A 233 1.00 0.73 -0.34
N ILE A 234 -0.27 1.02 -0.02
CA ILE A 234 -1.42 0.36 -0.64
C ILE A 234 -2.05 1.36 -1.60
N GLN A 235 -2.33 0.92 -2.81
CA GLN A 235 -3.08 1.72 -3.77
C GLN A 235 -4.31 0.97 -4.20
N PHE A 236 -5.44 1.65 -4.25
CA PHE A 236 -6.71 1.03 -4.61
C PHE A 236 -7.59 1.96 -5.43
N SER A 237 -8.33 1.39 -6.36
CA SER A 237 -9.37 2.05 -7.15
C SER A 237 -10.73 1.46 -6.85
N THR A 238 -11.75 2.31 -6.91
CA THR A 238 -13.17 1.95 -6.71
C THR A 238 -13.98 2.38 -7.92
N ASP A 239 -15.31 2.28 -7.87
CA ASP A 239 -16.20 2.77 -8.94
C ASP A 239 -16.05 4.29 -9.20
N THR A 240 -15.58 5.05 -8.21
CA THR A 240 -15.50 6.52 -8.29
C THR A 240 -14.14 7.04 -8.79
N THR A 241 -13.15 6.17 -8.93
CA THR A 241 -11.79 6.54 -9.37
C THR A 241 -11.44 5.87 -10.69
N LYS A 242 -10.45 6.39 -11.41
CA LYS A 242 -9.85 5.69 -12.55
C LYS A 242 -9.26 4.36 -12.09
N ASP A 243 -8.99 3.49 -13.04
CA ASP A 243 -8.35 2.22 -12.76
C ASP A 243 -6.85 2.37 -12.55
N ILE A 244 -6.27 1.44 -11.81
CA ILE A 244 -4.83 1.34 -11.66
C ILE A 244 -4.25 0.75 -12.97
N PRO A 245 -3.17 1.34 -13.53
CA PRO A 245 -2.57 0.79 -14.74
C PRO A 245 -2.04 -0.64 -14.53
N HIS A 246 -2.46 -1.51 -15.45
CA HIS A 246 -2.20 -2.94 -15.44
C HIS A 246 -0.86 -3.38 -15.91
#